data_AF-A0A9E1F414-F1
#
_entry.id   AF-A0A9E1F414-F1
#
_cell.length_a   1.000
_cell.length_b   1.000
_cell.length_c   1.000
_cell.angle_alpha   90.00
_cell.angle_beta   90.00
_cell.angle_gamma   90.00
#
_symmetry.space_group_name_H-M   'P 1'
#
loop_
_entity.id
_entity.type
_entity.pdbx_description
1 polymer ?
#
loop_
_entity_poly.entity_id
_entity_poly.type
_entity_poly.pdbx_seq_one_letter_code
_entity_poly.pdbx_strand_id
1 'polypeptide(L)'
;MIRRRRLPAILLVGVLASILLFAGCKSTEKGVSTWTTNGGDPSFKKQEEVSADKLVQFGVYPQKKADSKIQSDIKSKVTIDEETGLWNECDDETMYAKYDLETGYFIYAPKVEGVKQAEQYYMGCGDDLYLVEPLQWIVLETNGSDSIIISNKVIDGGRKYNNLYGECNWINSSMRNWLNGTDEYDVSTGEAYKTELNFLNRAFTDNEISKIKSVNITTGDNEIYGTDGGGSSTDKIYFLSASEFEKYFKTEGSEFNATAYATDYAKARGVAAGKDSDANWWLRDPGAITYMLGVNRAGVVTEGGFSVHDMTEGVRPVLRVPSSALQKVEVQTNK
;
A
#
# COMPACT_ATOMS: atom_id res chain seq x y z
N MET A 1 11.25 -15.61 -59.57
CA MET A 1 10.94 -14.42 -60.38
C MET A 1 11.46 -13.20 -59.62
N ILE A 2 12.56 -12.63 -60.12
CA ILE A 2 13.24 -11.44 -59.59
C ILE A 2 12.38 -10.23 -59.94
N ARG A 3 12.19 -9.29 -59.00
CA ARG A 3 12.13 -7.86 -59.31
C ARG A 3 12.48 -7.00 -58.10
N ARG A 4 13.73 -6.51 -58.12
CA ARG A 4 14.22 -5.33 -57.40
C ARG A 4 13.54 -4.05 -57.93
N ARG A 5 13.67 -2.99 -57.12
CA ARG A 5 13.86 -1.53 -57.42
C ARG A 5 12.79 -0.69 -56.71
N ARG A 6 13.05 0.48 -56.14
CA ARG A 6 14.25 1.34 -55.94
C ARG A 6 13.77 2.47 -55.01
N LEU A 7 14.63 2.92 -54.09
CA LEU A 7 14.58 4.28 -53.53
C LEU A 7 14.82 5.33 -54.63
N PRO A 8 14.34 6.57 -54.41
CA PRO A 8 15.22 7.72 -54.58
C PRO A 8 15.25 8.63 -53.34
N ALA A 9 16.40 9.28 -53.20
CA ALA A 9 16.75 10.25 -52.18
C ALA A 9 16.50 11.70 -52.65
N ILE A 10 16.90 12.64 -51.77
CA ILE A 10 17.23 14.07 -51.99
C ILE A 10 16.01 15.01 -51.72
N LEU A 11 16.04 16.04 -50.84
CA LEU A 11 16.97 17.18 -50.72
C LEU A 11 16.96 17.87 -49.33
N LEU A 12 18.13 18.38 -48.93
CA LEU A 12 18.41 19.38 -47.88
C LEU A 12 17.63 20.69 -48.03
N VAL A 13 17.29 21.37 -46.92
CA VAL A 13 17.48 22.80 -46.53
C VAL A 13 16.79 22.93 -45.14
N GLY A 14 17.24 23.63 -44.10
CA GLY A 14 18.34 24.56 -43.86
C GLY A 14 18.45 24.83 -42.35
N VAL A 15 19.64 25.27 -41.96
CA VAL A 15 20.08 25.57 -40.59
C VAL A 15 19.39 26.83 -40.06
N LEU A 16 18.88 26.78 -38.83
CA LEU A 16 18.73 27.97 -37.98
C LEU A 16 19.14 27.62 -36.56
N ALA A 17 20.36 28.05 -36.22
CA ALA A 17 20.91 28.04 -34.89
C ALA A 17 20.21 29.13 -34.05
N SER A 18 19.52 28.73 -32.99
CA SER A 18 19.07 29.65 -31.95
C SER A 18 20.06 29.57 -30.79
N ILE A 19 20.80 30.67 -30.66
CA ILE A 19 21.85 30.91 -29.67
C ILE A 19 21.25 30.90 -28.26
N LEU A 20 21.82 30.05 -27.41
CA LEU A 20 21.66 30.00 -25.96
C LEU A 20 22.07 31.33 -25.33
N LEU A 21 21.12 32.02 -24.69
CA LEU A 21 21.42 33.01 -23.65
C LEU A 21 21.38 32.30 -22.29
N PHE A 22 22.56 31.86 -21.85
CA PHE A 22 22.79 31.48 -20.45
C PHE A 22 22.76 32.73 -19.58
N ALA A 23 21.70 32.90 -18.80
CA ALA A 23 21.67 33.84 -17.68
C ALA A 23 21.48 33.05 -16.37
N GLY A 24 22.62 32.67 -15.79
CA GLY A 24 22.89 32.39 -14.38
C GLY A 24 21.79 31.82 -13.50
N CYS A 25 21.72 30.49 -13.41
CA CYS A 25 21.23 29.83 -12.19
C CYS A 25 22.46 29.32 -11.43
N LYS A 26 22.76 29.95 -10.29
CA LYS A 26 23.80 29.48 -9.36
C LYS A 26 23.40 28.08 -8.90
N SER A 27 24.14 27.07 -9.33
CA SER A 27 24.12 25.75 -8.71
C SER A 27 24.58 25.89 -7.27
N THR A 28 23.67 25.82 -6.31
CA THR A 28 24.04 25.47 -4.94
C THR A 28 24.28 23.97 -4.93
N GLU A 29 25.54 23.57 -4.77
CA GLU A 29 25.91 22.21 -4.38
C GLU A 29 25.15 21.88 -3.09
N LYS A 30 24.04 21.13 -3.19
CA LYS A 30 23.46 20.45 -2.02
C LYS A 30 24.23 19.16 -1.86
N GLY A 31 24.91 19.08 -0.71
CA GLY A 31 25.83 18.00 -0.36
C GLY A 31 25.23 16.62 -0.57
N VAL A 32 26.05 15.76 -1.17
CA VAL A 32 25.86 14.32 -1.20
C VAL A 32 25.89 13.84 0.26
N SER A 33 24.74 13.49 0.83
CA SER A 33 24.72 12.77 2.11
C SER A 33 25.07 11.31 1.83
N THR A 34 26.25 10.90 2.30
CA THR A 34 26.67 9.50 2.26
C THR A 34 25.88 8.72 3.30
N TRP A 35 25.04 7.79 2.85
CA TRP A 35 24.26 6.93 3.73
C TRP A 35 25.01 5.65 4.05
N THR A 36 25.20 5.38 5.34
CA THR A 36 25.69 4.09 5.81
C THR A 36 24.52 3.16 6.09
N THR A 37 24.75 1.86 5.98
CA THR A 37 23.76 0.78 6.07
C THR A 37 23.04 0.66 7.42
N ASN A 38 23.30 1.57 8.37
CA ASN A 38 22.70 1.59 9.71
C ASN A 38 22.24 3.01 10.09
N GLY A 39 21.04 3.39 9.63
CA GLY A 39 20.20 4.40 10.30
C GLY A 39 20.40 5.87 9.88
N GLY A 40 19.30 6.44 9.35
CA GLY A 40 18.78 7.81 9.55
C GLY A 40 19.73 9.01 9.42
N ASP A 41 19.35 9.98 8.58
CA ASP A 41 20.00 11.30 8.54
C ASP A 41 19.78 11.96 9.90
N PRO A 42 20.83 12.29 10.65
CA PRO A 42 20.71 12.88 11.98
C PRO A 42 20.10 14.29 11.96
N SER A 43 19.91 14.91 10.78
CA SER A 43 19.22 16.20 10.62
C SER A 43 17.69 16.10 10.59
N PHE A 44 17.12 14.89 10.56
CA PHE A 44 15.68 14.71 10.45
C PHE A 44 14.98 14.79 11.82
N LYS A 45 14.09 15.78 12.00
CA LYS A 45 13.18 15.82 13.15
C LYS A 45 12.00 14.87 12.89
N LYS A 46 11.88 13.84 13.72
CA LYS A 46 10.71 12.94 13.73
C LYS A 46 9.43 13.76 13.84
N GLN A 47 8.51 13.53 12.91
CA GLN A 47 7.19 14.18 12.88
C GLN A 47 6.19 13.35 13.72
N GLU A 48 5.29 14.03 14.43
CA GLU A 48 4.29 13.39 15.31
C GLU A 48 3.21 12.62 14.50
N GLU A 49 2.59 11.63 15.13
CA GLU A 49 1.45 10.91 14.53
C GLU A 49 0.23 11.82 14.35
N VAL A 50 -0.58 11.55 13.33
CA VAL A 50 -1.84 12.28 13.10
C VAL A 50 -2.78 12.01 14.27
N SER A 51 -3.35 13.08 14.84
CA SER A 51 -4.25 12.97 15.98
C SER A 51 -5.55 12.23 15.62
N ALA A 52 -6.05 11.41 16.55
CA ALA A 52 -7.18 10.51 16.28
C ALA A 52 -8.47 11.24 15.85
N ASP A 53 -8.69 12.48 16.32
CA ASP A 53 -9.82 13.32 15.96
C ASP A 53 -9.83 13.78 14.49
N LYS A 54 -8.68 13.68 13.80
CA LYS A 54 -8.52 13.99 12.37
C LYS A 54 -8.64 12.76 11.47
N LEU A 55 -8.79 11.57 12.03
CA LEU A 55 -8.88 10.32 11.28
C LEU A 55 -10.33 9.93 11.00
N VAL A 56 -10.52 9.20 9.91
CA VAL A 56 -11.78 8.58 9.52
C VAL A 56 -11.63 7.08 9.35
N GLN A 57 -12.74 6.33 9.42
CA GLN A 57 -12.78 4.88 9.26
C GLN A 57 -13.59 4.48 8.03
N PHE A 58 -13.09 3.46 7.34
CA PHE A 58 -13.73 2.83 6.17
C PHE A 58 -13.06 1.47 5.89
N GLY A 59 -13.82 0.38 5.84
CA GLY A 59 -13.25 -0.98 5.73
C GLY A 59 -12.52 -1.46 7.00
N VAL A 60 -12.02 -2.70 6.94
CA VAL A 60 -11.31 -3.39 8.02
C VAL A 60 -10.07 -4.08 7.50
N TYR A 61 -9.04 -4.29 8.32
CA TYR A 61 -7.88 -5.08 7.92
C TYR A 61 -7.12 -5.58 9.16
N PRO A 62 -6.29 -6.65 9.06
CA PRO A 62 -5.40 -7.06 10.14
C PRO A 62 -4.41 -5.95 10.49
N GLN A 63 -4.32 -5.57 11.77
CA GLN A 63 -3.45 -4.48 12.21
C GLN A 63 -2.67 -4.81 13.48
N LYS A 64 -3.33 -4.92 14.63
CA LYS A 64 -2.68 -5.21 15.92
C LYS A 64 -2.46 -6.70 16.14
N LYS A 65 -1.32 -7.09 16.72
CA LYS A 65 -1.09 -8.47 17.15
C LYS A 65 -2.08 -8.85 18.26
N ALA A 66 -2.67 -10.04 18.17
CA ALA A 66 -3.63 -10.54 19.14
C ALA A 66 -3.00 -10.77 20.52
N ASP A 67 -3.80 -10.56 21.57
CA ASP A 67 -3.39 -10.83 22.95
C ASP A 67 -2.99 -12.31 23.14
N SER A 68 -2.01 -12.55 24.01
CA SER A 68 -1.41 -13.89 24.22
C SER A 68 -2.44 -14.95 24.59
N LYS A 69 -3.46 -14.60 25.38
CA LYS A 69 -4.57 -15.51 25.71
C LYS A 69 -5.35 -15.91 24.46
N ILE A 70 -5.76 -14.95 23.64
CA ILE A 70 -6.55 -15.21 22.42
C ILE A 70 -5.75 -16.06 21.44
N GLN A 71 -4.46 -15.76 21.29
CA GLN A 71 -3.56 -16.58 20.48
C GLN A 71 -3.51 -18.04 20.96
N SER A 72 -3.38 -18.25 22.27
CA SER A 72 -3.35 -19.58 22.87
C SER A 72 -4.69 -20.30 22.72
N ASP A 73 -5.80 -19.62 22.98
CA ASP A 73 -7.15 -20.20 22.91
C ASP A 73 -7.46 -20.67 21.49
N ILE A 74 -7.24 -19.81 20.48
CA ILE A 74 -7.50 -20.17 19.08
C ILE A 74 -6.59 -21.33 18.66
N LYS A 75 -5.26 -21.22 18.84
CA LYS A 75 -4.30 -22.22 18.33
C LYS A 75 -4.40 -23.59 19.02
N SER A 76 -4.90 -23.64 20.26
CA SER A 76 -5.07 -24.91 20.97
C SER A 76 -6.41 -25.60 20.72
N LYS A 77 -7.38 -24.89 20.14
CA LYS A 77 -8.77 -25.37 20.00
C LYS A 77 -9.24 -25.43 18.55
N VAL A 78 -8.69 -24.57 17.69
CA VAL A 78 -8.92 -24.55 16.25
C VAL A 78 -7.65 -25.08 15.57
N THR A 79 -7.83 -26.17 14.85
CA THR A 79 -6.87 -26.92 14.05
C THR A 79 -7.39 -26.97 12.63
N ILE A 80 -6.49 -26.82 11.67
CA ILE A 80 -6.79 -26.91 10.25
C ILE A 80 -5.97 -28.09 9.76
N ASP A 81 -6.64 -29.07 9.18
CA ASP A 81 -6.01 -30.15 8.45
C ASP A 81 -5.47 -29.58 7.14
N GLU A 82 -4.14 -29.46 7.05
CA GLU A 82 -3.48 -28.81 5.91
C GLU A 82 -3.66 -29.59 4.59
N GLU A 83 -3.95 -30.90 4.65
CA GLU A 83 -4.12 -31.74 3.46
C GLU A 83 -5.53 -31.63 2.87
N THR A 84 -6.54 -31.55 3.73
CA THR A 84 -7.95 -31.57 3.34
C THR A 84 -8.62 -30.19 3.40
N GLY A 85 -7.99 -29.23 4.09
CA GLY A 85 -8.57 -27.92 4.40
C GLY A 85 -9.70 -27.98 5.43
N LEU A 86 -10.00 -29.15 6.01
CA LEU A 86 -11.00 -29.28 7.06
C LEU A 86 -10.51 -28.62 8.35
N TRP A 87 -11.44 -28.07 9.13
CA TRP A 87 -11.13 -27.42 10.39
C TRP A 87 -12.15 -27.80 11.45
N ASN A 88 -11.75 -27.71 12.72
CA ASN A 88 -12.65 -27.95 13.85
C ASN A 88 -13.13 -26.64 14.49
N GLU A 89 -14.41 -26.64 14.87
CA GLU A 89 -15.02 -25.57 15.67
C GLU A 89 -14.91 -25.90 17.16
N CYS A 90 -14.74 -24.87 17.99
CA CYS A 90 -14.84 -24.98 19.43
C CYS A 90 -15.95 -24.07 19.95
N ASP A 91 -16.90 -24.64 20.68
CA ASP A 91 -17.98 -23.91 21.34
C ASP A 91 -18.16 -24.50 22.75
N ASP A 92 -17.44 -23.97 23.74
CA ASP A 92 -17.48 -24.46 25.14
C ASP A 92 -18.02 -23.39 26.10
N GLU A 93 -17.96 -23.61 27.42
CA GLU A 93 -18.49 -22.67 28.42
C GLU A 93 -17.74 -21.32 28.45
N THR A 94 -16.53 -21.26 27.92
CA THR A 94 -15.60 -20.13 28.05
C THR A 94 -15.47 -19.30 26.78
N MET A 95 -15.69 -19.90 25.61
CA MET A 95 -15.50 -19.22 24.32
C MET A 95 -16.21 -19.93 23.16
N TYR A 96 -16.17 -19.25 22.02
CA TYR A 96 -16.44 -19.78 20.69
C TYR A 96 -15.25 -19.46 19.80
N ALA A 97 -14.76 -20.42 19.02
CA ALA A 97 -13.69 -20.21 18.05
C ALA A 97 -13.85 -21.11 16.81
N LYS A 98 -13.65 -20.55 15.62
CA LYS A 98 -13.62 -21.28 14.35
C LYS A 98 -12.62 -20.69 13.34
N TYR A 99 -12.35 -21.42 12.27
CA TYR A 99 -11.69 -20.91 11.08
C TYR A 99 -12.69 -20.85 9.93
N ASP A 100 -12.78 -19.73 9.24
CA ASP A 100 -13.62 -19.58 8.05
C ASP A 100 -12.75 -19.71 6.79
N LEU A 101 -12.99 -20.77 6.03
CA LEU A 101 -12.25 -21.07 4.80
C LEU A 101 -12.51 -20.05 3.68
N GLU A 102 -13.69 -19.45 3.65
CA GLU A 102 -14.07 -18.52 2.59
C GLU A 102 -13.28 -17.21 2.74
N THR A 103 -13.23 -16.69 3.97
CA THR A 103 -12.54 -15.43 4.26
C THR A 103 -11.06 -15.62 4.65
N GLY A 104 -10.69 -16.81 5.10
CA GLY A 104 -9.37 -17.12 5.69
C GLY A 104 -9.17 -16.51 7.08
N TYR A 105 -10.25 -16.17 7.78
CA TYR A 105 -10.20 -15.59 9.12
C TYR A 105 -10.46 -16.61 10.21
N PHE A 106 -9.75 -16.48 11.32
CA PHE A 106 -10.15 -17.06 12.59
C PHE A 106 -11.19 -16.16 13.24
N ILE A 107 -12.29 -16.73 13.70
CA ILE A 107 -13.36 -16.03 14.38
C ILE A 107 -13.35 -16.47 15.84
N TYR A 108 -13.38 -15.52 16.77
CA TYR A 108 -13.31 -15.78 18.20
C TYR A 108 -14.28 -14.89 18.97
N ALA A 109 -14.99 -15.47 19.94
CA ALA A 109 -15.82 -14.73 20.88
C ALA A 109 -15.67 -15.32 22.29
N PRO A 110 -15.25 -14.54 23.29
CA PRO A 110 -15.26 -15.01 24.68
C PRO A 110 -16.70 -15.18 25.17
N LYS A 111 -16.92 -16.02 26.18
CA LYS A 111 -18.20 -16.17 26.87
C LYS A 111 -18.09 -15.71 28.32
N VAL A 112 -19.12 -15.01 28.77
CA VAL A 112 -19.30 -14.62 30.17
C VAL A 112 -20.63 -15.24 30.63
N GLU A 113 -20.60 -16.07 31.67
CA GLU A 113 -21.79 -16.76 32.20
C GLU A 113 -22.64 -17.44 31.11
N GLY A 114 -22.00 -18.14 30.17
CA GLY A 114 -22.68 -18.81 29.05
C GLY A 114 -23.18 -17.88 27.93
N VAL A 115 -22.94 -16.56 28.01
CA VAL A 115 -23.33 -15.58 27.00
C VAL A 115 -22.17 -15.31 26.04
N LYS A 116 -22.35 -15.67 24.76
CA LYS A 116 -21.41 -15.37 23.66
C LYS A 116 -21.34 -13.85 23.43
N GLN A 117 -20.14 -13.31 23.56
CA GLN A 117 -19.85 -11.89 23.28
C GLN A 117 -19.71 -11.65 21.77
N ALA A 118 -19.45 -10.38 21.40
CA ALA A 118 -19.22 -10.01 20.01
C ALA A 118 -18.04 -10.79 19.39
N GLU A 119 -18.22 -11.22 18.15
CA GLU A 119 -17.19 -11.92 17.39
C GLU A 119 -16.07 -10.96 16.98
N GLN A 120 -14.85 -11.44 17.15
CA GLN A 120 -13.62 -10.82 16.72
C GLN A 120 -12.97 -11.67 15.65
N TYR A 121 -12.38 -11.02 14.67
CA TYR A 121 -11.82 -11.65 13.48
C TYR A 121 -10.31 -11.51 13.50
N TYR A 122 -9.59 -12.57 13.15
CA TYR A 122 -8.14 -12.62 13.20
C TYR A 122 -7.56 -13.23 11.92
N MET A 123 -6.47 -12.65 11.43
CA MET A 123 -5.70 -13.19 10.31
C MET A 123 -4.39 -13.81 10.82
N GLY A 124 -4.04 -14.98 10.31
CA GLY A 124 -2.75 -15.62 10.58
C GLY A 124 -1.62 -15.01 9.74
N CYS A 125 -0.46 -14.79 10.37
CA CYS A 125 0.78 -14.47 9.67
C CYS A 125 1.96 -15.11 10.41
N GLY A 126 2.59 -16.10 9.78
CA GLY A 126 3.55 -16.96 10.46
C GLY A 126 2.90 -17.65 11.65
N ASP A 127 3.60 -17.64 12.78
CA ASP A 127 3.09 -18.25 14.02
C ASP A 127 2.11 -17.37 14.78
N ASP A 128 1.78 -16.15 14.32
CA ASP A 128 1.00 -15.18 15.08
C ASP A 128 -0.37 -14.87 14.45
N LEU A 129 -1.31 -14.41 15.29
CA LEU A 129 -2.63 -13.93 14.89
C LEU A 129 -2.74 -12.41 15.05
N TYR A 130 -3.44 -11.76 14.12
CA TYR A 130 -3.58 -10.30 14.06
C TYR A 130 -5.05 -9.92 13.98
N LEU A 131 -5.48 -9.02 14.87
CA LEU A 131 -6.84 -8.54 14.95
C LEU A 131 -7.21 -7.78 13.68
N VAL A 132 -8.31 -8.19 13.05
CA VAL A 132 -8.96 -7.47 11.95
C VAL A 132 -9.82 -6.37 12.58
N GLU A 133 -9.42 -5.13 12.36
CA GLU A 133 -10.04 -3.95 12.96
C GLU A 133 -10.21 -2.82 11.93
N PRO A 134 -11.08 -1.83 12.20
CA PRO A 134 -11.36 -0.75 11.25
C PRO A 134 -10.10 -0.05 10.76
N LEU A 135 -9.98 0.07 9.43
CA LEU A 135 -8.89 0.84 8.82
C LEU A 135 -9.10 2.32 9.11
N GLN A 136 -8.04 2.98 9.56
CA GLN A 136 -8.00 4.42 9.77
C GLN A 136 -7.33 5.12 8.60
N TRP A 137 -7.90 6.25 8.20
CA TRP A 137 -7.50 6.99 7.01
C TRP A 137 -7.30 8.48 7.30
N ILE A 138 -6.40 9.10 6.55
CA ILE A 138 -6.20 10.54 6.48
C ILE A 138 -6.96 11.05 5.25
N VAL A 139 -7.78 12.08 5.42
CA VAL A 139 -8.42 12.79 4.31
C VAL A 139 -7.43 13.76 3.69
N LEU A 140 -6.96 13.46 2.48
CA LEU A 140 -5.99 14.29 1.75
C LEU A 140 -6.65 15.50 1.09
N GLU A 141 -7.83 15.29 0.51
CA GLU A 141 -8.54 16.32 -0.25
C GLU A 141 -10.04 15.99 -0.33
N THR A 142 -10.89 17.00 -0.21
CA THR A 142 -12.33 16.87 -0.42
C THR A 142 -12.75 17.63 -1.67
N ASN A 143 -13.26 16.91 -2.67
CA ASN A 143 -13.70 17.43 -3.95
C ASN A 143 -15.23 17.29 -4.06
N GLY A 144 -15.94 18.36 -3.72
CA GLY A 144 -17.39 18.36 -3.64
C GLY A 144 -17.89 17.40 -2.55
N SER A 145 -18.61 16.35 -2.95
CA SER A 145 -19.14 15.33 -2.03
C SER A 145 -18.19 14.15 -1.78
N ASP A 146 -17.03 14.14 -2.42
CA ASP A 146 -16.08 13.03 -2.36
C ASP A 146 -14.81 13.41 -1.60
N SER A 147 -14.21 12.43 -0.95
CA SER A 147 -12.91 12.56 -0.30
C SER A 147 -11.91 11.62 -0.97
N ILE A 148 -10.68 12.11 -1.17
CA ILE A 148 -9.48 11.32 -1.44
C ILE A 148 -8.84 11.02 -0.09
N ILE A 149 -8.65 9.74 0.21
CA ILE A 149 -8.14 9.27 1.50
C ILE A 149 -6.93 8.37 1.29
N ILE A 150 -5.96 8.42 2.21
CA ILE A 150 -4.81 7.50 2.28
C ILE A 150 -4.80 6.80 3.63
N SER A 151 -4.36 5.54 3.68
CA SER A 151 -4.26 4.83 4.96
C SER A 151 -3.36 5.60 5.93
N ASN A 152 -3.79 5.71 7.19
CA ASN A 152 -3.02 6.39 8.24
C ASN A 152 -1.66 5.72 8.44
N LYS A 153 -1.65 4.39 8.44
CA LYS A 153 -0.49 3.54 8.65
C LYS A 153 -0.09 2.79 7.38
N VAL A 154 1.11 2.21 7.39
CA VAL A 154 1.48 1.14 6.48
C VAL A 154 0.77 -0.13 6.95
N ILE A 155 -0.14 -0.65 6.12
CA ILE A 155 -1.13 -1.66 6.55
C ILE A 155 -0.80 -3.10 6.12
N ASP A 156 0.07 -3.27 5.12
CA ASP A 156 0.56 -4.58 4.65
C ASP A 156 1.98 -4.43 4.06
N GLY A 157 2.63 -5.54 3.74
CA GLY A 157 3.90 -5.63 3.02
C GLY A 157 4.25 -7.10 2.73
N GLY A 158 5.55 -7.42 2.68
CA GLY A 158 5.97 -8.80 2.38
C GLY A 158 5.62 -9.23 0.96
N ARG A 159 5.48 -8.26 0.06
CA ARG A 159 5.05 -8.46 -1.32
C ARG A 159 5.95 -7.64 -2.22
N LYS A 160 6.39 -8.28 -3.30
CA LYS A 160 7.07 -7.60 -4.40
C LYS A 160 6.12 -6.61 -5.02
N TYR A 161 6.65 -5.48 -5.49
CA TYR A 161 5.87 -4.58 -6.33
C TYR A 161 5.44 -5.28 -7.63
N ASN A 162 6.37 -6.04 -8.21
CA ASN A 162 6.12 -6.84 -9.39
C ASN A 162 6.82 -8.19 -9.32
N ASN A 163 6.08 -9.25 -9.69
CA ASN A 163 6.59 -10.61 -9.71
C ASN A 163 7.44 -10.89 -10.96
N LEU A 164 7.15 -10.19 -12.07
CA LEU A 164 7.87 -10.36 -13.33
C LEU A 164 9.21 -9.63 -13.30
N TYR A 165 10.25 -10.29 -13.82
CA TYR A 165 11.56 -9.68 -14.02
C TYR A 165 11.54 -8.70 -15.19
N GLY A 166 12.20 -7.55 -15.03
CA GLY A 166 12.36 -6.56 -16.09
C GLY A 166 11.70 -5.23 -15.75
N GLU A 167 11.36 -4.48 -16.80
CA GLU A 167 10.70 -3.18 -16.68
C GLU A 167 9.34 -3.31 -16.00
N CYS A 168 9.13 -2.47 -14.99
CA CYS A 168 7.92 -2.44 -14.19
C CYS A 168 7.31 -1.04 -14.26
N ASN A 169 6.00 -0.97 -14.46
CA ASN A 169 5.21 0.23 -14.28
C ASN A 169 3.96 -0.08 -13.47
N TRP A 170 3.16 0.93 -13.12
CA TRP A 170 1.95 0.72 -12.33
C TRP A 170 0.96 -0.24 -13.00
N ILE A 171 0.73 -0.07 -14.31
CA ILE A 171 -0.32 -0.78 -15.06
C ILE A 171 -0.07 -2.28 -15.09
N ASN A 172 1.18 -2.69 -15.32
CA ASN A 172 1.56 -4.09 -15.43
C ASN A 172 2.04 -4.71 -14.10
N SER A 173 1.93 -3.98 -12.99
CA SER A 173 2.42 -4.47 -11.70
C SER A 173 1.49 -5.50 -11.06
N SER A 174 2.10 -6.54 -10.48
CA SER A 174 1.39 -7.50 -9.62
C SER A 174 0.74 -6.82 -8.41
N MET A 175 1.32 -5.72 -7.91
CA MET A 175 0.76 -4.91 -6.82
C MET A 175 -0.59 -4.29 -7.19
N ARG A 176 -0.71 -3.65 -8.36
CA ARG A 176 -1.99 -3.10 -8.84
C ARG A 176 -3.06 -4.18 -8.93
N ASN A 177 -2.69 -5.35 -9.44
CA ASN A 177 -3.58 -6.49 -9.56
C ASN A 177 -4.07 -7.02 -8.22
N TRP A 178 -3.18 -7.16 -7.22
CA TRP A 178 -3.57 -7.55 -5.87
C TRP A 178 -4.46 -6.50 -5.19
N LEU A 179 -4.20 -5.21 -5.41
CA LEU A 179 -4.99 -4.13 -4.85
C LEU A 179 -6.41 -4.07 -5.42
N ASN A 180 -6.58 -4.30 -6.72
CA ASN A 180 -7.87 -4.10 -7.41
C ASN A 180 -8.58 -5.39 -7.85
N GLY A 181 -7.94 -6.55 -7.73
CA GLY A 181 -8.48 -7.83 -8.20
C GLY A 181 -8.65 -7.93 -9.72
N THR A 182 -7.80 -7.27 -10.52
CA THR A 182 -8.03 -7.01 -11.95
C THR A 182 -7.70 -8.17 -12.92
N ASP A 183 -6.78 -9.07 -12.59
CA ASP A 183 -6.28 -10.09 -13.53
C ASP A 183 -6.68 -11.53 -13.17
N GLU A 184 -7.09 -12.30 -14.18
CA GLU A 184 -7.21 -13.76 -14.12
C GLU A 184 -5.85 -14.41 -14.37
N TYR A 185 -5.30 -15.07 -13.35
CA TYR A 185 -4.35 -16.20 -13.46
C TYR A 185 -3.07 -15.99 -14.29
N ASP A 186 -1.91 -15.86 -13.62
CA ASP A 186 -0.63 -16.17 -14.26
C ASP A 186 -0.16 -17.59 -13.87
N VAL A 187 -0.40 -18.53 -14.78
CA VAL A 187 0.02 -19.93 -14.74
C VAL A 187 1.51 -20.10 -14.44
N SER A 188 2.33 -19.12 -14.81
CA SER A 188 3.79 -19.21 -14.78
C SER A 188 4.40 -18.83 -13.42
N THR A 189 3.65 -18.11 -12.58
CA THR A 189 4.12 -17.62 -11.28
C THR A 189 3.41 -18.26 -10.08
N GLY A 190 2.25 -18.91 -10.29
CA GLY A 190 1.56 -19.69 -9.26
C GLY A 190 0.81 -18.88 -8.20
N GLU A 191 0.68 -17.57 -8.36
CA GLU A 191 -0.02 -16.70 -7.39
C GLU A 191 -1.32 -16.13 -7.99
N ALA A 192 -2.46 -16.43 -7.35
CA ALA A 192 -3.78 -15.98 -7.77
C ALA A 192 -4.21 -14.70 -7.05
N TYR A 193 -4.57 -13.65 -7.80
CA TYR A 193 -5.10 -12.39 -7.27
C TYR A 193 -6.58 -12.15 -7.59
N LYS A 194 -7.24 -13.09 -8.28
CA LYS A 194 -8.71 -13.11 -8.48
C LYS A 194 -9.44 -14.05 -7.52
N THR A 195 -8.89 -14.21 -6.33
CA THR A 195 -9.55 -14.89 -5.21
C THR A 195 -10.19 -13.84 -4.31
N GLU A 196 -11.05 -14.26 -3.38
CA GLU A 196 -11.50 -13.44 -2.24
C GLU A 196 -10.34 -12.92 -1.36
N LEU A 197 -9.09 -13.26 -1.71
CA LEU A 197 -7.88 -12.93 -0.95
C LEU A 197 -7.16 -11.68 -1.47
N ASN A 198 -7.68 -11.02 -2.51
CA ASN A 198 -7.19 -9.71 -2.94
C ASN A 198 -7.49 -8.62 -1.89
N PHE A 199 -6.78 -7.48 -1.94
CA PHE A 199 -6.94 -6.44 -0.92
C PHE A 199 -8.36 -5.86 -0.90
N LEU A 200 -8.93 -5.56 -2.08
CA LEU A 200 -10.27 -4.95 -2.20
C LEU A 200 -11.34 -5.81 -1.51
N ASN A 201 -11.36 -7.12 -1.77
CA ASN A 201 -12.36 -8.03 -1.18
C ASN A 201 -12.09 -8.31 0.30
N ARG A 202 -10.81 -8.37 0.72
CA ARG A 202 -10.49 -8.58 2.14
C ARG A 202 -10.79 -7.38 3.01
N ALA A 203 -10.60 -6.18 2.47
CA ALA A 203 -10.65 -4.95 3.25
C ALA A 203 -12.05 -4.30 3.29
N PHE A 204 -12.90 -4.60 2.31
CA PHE A 204 -14.17 -3.91 2.13
C PHE A 204 -15.30 -4.88 1.84
N THR A 205 -16.46 -4.64 2.44
CA THR A 205 -17.71 -5.34 2.10
C THR A 205 -18.21 -4.95 0.70
N ASP A 206 -19.06 -5.75 0.07
CA ASP A 206 -19.65 -5.41 -1.24
C ASP A 206 -20.29 -4.02 -1.28
N ASN A 207 -20.99 -3.64 -0.20
CA ASN A 207 -21.59 -2.32 -0.06
C ASN A 207 -20.54 -1.21 0.02
N GLU A 208 -19.42 -1.42 0.69
CA GLU A 208 -18.30 -0.47 0.72
C GLU A 208 -17.58 -0.42 -0.63
N ILE A 209 -17.31 -1.56 -1.27
CA ILE A 209 -16.73 -1.66 -2.61
C ILE A 209 -17.57 -0.86 -3.62
N SER A 210 -18.90 -0.93 -3.53
CA SER A 210 -19.81 -0.17 -4.39
C SER A 210 -19.65 1.35 -4.26
N LYS A 211 -19.16 1.83 -3.10
CA LYS A 211 -18.91 3.25 -2.81
C LYS A 211 -17.52 3.71 -3.22
N ILE A 212 -16.56 2.80 -3.38
CA ILE A 212 -15.21 3.15 -3.86
C ILE A 212 -15.28 3.52 -5.34
N LYS A 213 -14.97 4.78 -5.65
CA LYS A 213 -15.00 5.30 -7.01
C LYS A 213 -13.79 4.83 -7.79
N SER A 214 -14.03 4.41 -9.03
CA SER A 214 -12.95 4.23 -9.99
C SER A 214 -12.46 5.59 -10.47
N VAL A 215 -11.15 5.82 -10.43
CA VAL A 215 -10.51 7.09 -10.78
C VAL A 215 -9.58 6.85 -11.95
N ASN A 216 -9.64 7.74 -12.96
CA ASN A 216 -8.62 7.79 -13.98
C ASN A 216 -7.37 8.45 -13.38
N ILE A 217 -6.31 7.67 -13.23
CA ILE A 217 -5.02 8.14 -12.76
C ILE A 217 -4.02 8.07 -13.91
N THR A 218 -3.08 8.99 -13.93
CA THR A 218 -2.00 9.01 -14.92
C THR A 218 -0.67 8.98 -14.18
N THR A 219 0.22 8.12 -14.68
CA THR A 219 1.60 7.98 -14.21
C THR A 219 2.50 8.40 -15.37
N GLY A 220 3.33 9.41 -15.12
CA GLY A 220 4.25 9.94 -16.12
C GLY A 220 5.53 9.11 -16.21
N ASP A 221 6.22 9.24 -17.33
CA ASP A 221 7.55 8.67 -17.52
C ASP A 221 8.55 9.31 -16.55
N ASN A 222 9.56 8.53 -16.16
CA ASN A 222 10.68 9.08 -15.41
C ASN A 222 11.79 9.50 -16.38
N GLU A 223 11.83 10.79 -16.71
CA GLU A 223 12.81 11.35 -17.66
C GLU A 223 14.27 11.16 -17.21
N ILE A 224 14.54 11.09 -15.90
CA ILE A 224 15.90 10.92 -15.35
C ILE A 224 16.45 9.53 -15.68
N TYR A 225 15.60 8.50 -15.58
CA TYR A 225 16.00 7.11 -15.79
C TYR A 225 15.56 6.55 -17.15
N GLY A 226 14.78 7.30 -17.92
CA GLY A 226 14.26 6.87 -19.22
C GLY A 226 13.28 5.70 -19.14
N THR A 227 12.54 5.57 -18.03
CA THR A 227 11.59 4.46 -17.80
C THR A 227 10.16 4.91 -18.05
N ASP A 228 9.39 4.06 -18.73
CA ASP A 228 7.97 4.28 -19.06
C ASP A 228 7.07 4.21 -17.80
N GLY A 229 6.22 5.22 -17.61
CA GLY A 229 5.22 5.27 -16.54
C GLY A 229 4.01 4.39 -16.78
N GLY A 230 3.85 3.88 -18.00
CA GLY A 230 2.70 3.09 -18.45
C GLY A 230 1.48 3.92 -18.85
N GLY A 231 1.47 5.22 -18.55
CA GLY A 231 0.38 6.14 -18.93
C GLY A 231 -0.81 6.12 -17.97
N SER A 232 -2.02 6.00 -18.50
CA SER A 232 -3.27 6.15 -17.72
C SER A 232 -3.96 4.82 -17.43
N SER A 233 -4.48 4.66 -16.22
CA SER A 233 -5.30 3.53 -15.79
C SER A 233 -6.57 4.00 -15.10
N THR A 234 -7.54 3.10 -14.94
CA THR A 234 -8.76 3.35 -14.16
C THR A 234 -8.82 2.37 -13.00
N ASP A 235 -8.60 2.88 -11.79
CA ASP A 235 -8.40 2.05 -10.60
C ASP A 235 -9.31 2.51 -9.45
N LYS A 236 -9.71 1.56 -8.60
CA LYS A 236 -10.43 1.85 -7.34
C LYS A 236 -9.45 2.15 -6.21
N ILE A 237 -8.35 1.39 -6.18
CA ILE A 237 -7.30 1.48 -5.18
C ILE A 237 -5.97 1.73 -5.89
N TYR A 238 -5.23 2.73 -5.44
CA TYR A 238 -3.96 3.12 -6.06
C TYR A 238 -2.96 3.63 -5.02
N PHE A 239 -1.70 3.83 -5.44
CA PHE A 239 -0.70 4.55 -4.65
C PHE A 239 -0.53 5.98 -5.13
N LEU A 240 -0.12 6.88 -4.23
CA LEU A 240 0.24 8.24 -4.61
C LEU A 240 1.38 8.25 -5.61
N SER A 241 1.43 9.30 -6.43
CA SER A 241 2.60 9.62 -7.21
C SER A 241 3.56 10.43 -6.35
N ALA A 242 4.81 10.56 -6.80
CA ALA A 242 5.75 11.52 -6.22
C ALA A 242 5.19 12.94 -6.24
N SER A 243 4.52 13.35 -7.33
CA SER A 243 3.91 14.68 -7.43
C SER A 243 2.74 14.89 -6.47
N GLU A 244 1.87 13.89 -6.28
CA GLU A 244 0.79 13.94 -5.30
C GLU A 244 1.32 13.89 -3.86
N PHE A 245 2.35 13.08 -3.60
CA PHE A 245 3.03 13.04 -2.32
C PHE A 245 3.59 14.41 -1.95
N GLU A 246 4.32 15.06 -2.85
CA GLU A 246 4.84 16.41 -2.64
C GLU A 246 3.71 17.41 -2.38
N LYS A 247 2.64 17.38 -3.20
CA LYS A 247 1.45 18.24 -3.04
C LYS A 247 0.85 18.11 -1.64
N TYR A 248 0.64 16.89 -1.15
CA TYR A 248 -0.07 16.67 0.11
C TYR A 248 0.83 16.78 1.36
N PHE A 249 2.06 16.27 1.31
CA PHE A 249 2.91 16.09 2.49
C PHE A 249 4.08 17.07 2.59
N LYS A 250 4.47 17.75 1.50
CA LYS A 250 5.66 18.63 1.46
C LYS A 250 5.35 20.10 1.21
N THR A 251 4.09 20.43 0.95
CA THR A 251 3.65 21.82 0.91
C THR A 251 3.84 22.50 2.27
N GLU A 252 4.31 23.76 2.25
CA GLU A 252 4.48 24.58 3.45
C GLU A 252 3.16 24.67 4.24
N GLY A 253 3.22 24.37 5.54
CA GLY A 253 2.03 24.31 6.39
C GLY A 253 1.20 23.03 6.28
N SER A 254 1.71 21.97 5.61
CA SER A 254 1.03 20.67 5.63
C SER A 254 0.86 20.17 7.07
N GLU A 255 -0.38 19.80 7.41
CA GLU A 255 -0.73 19.17 8.69
C GLU A 255 -0.46 17.66 8.68
N PHE A 256 -0.02 17.10 7.55
CA PHE A 256 0.17 15.66 7.37
C PHE A 256 1.64 15.27 7.50
N ASN A 257 1.88 14.19 8.23
CA ASN A 257 3.21 13.63 8.40
C ASN A 257 3.60 12.79 7.18
N ALA A 258 4.74 13.11 6.57
CA ALA A 258 5.29 12.36 5.43
C ALA A 258 5.81 10.96 5.85
N THR A 259 6.19 10.83 7.12
CA THR A 259 6.58 9.58 7.77
C THR A 259 5.34 8.75 8.06
N ALA A 260 5.38 7.47 7.69
CA ALA A 260 4.32 6.52 7.99
C ALA A 260 4.82 5.44 8.94
N TYR A 261 3.91 4.95 9.77
CA TYR A 261 4.19 3.91 10.76
C TYR A 261 3.51 2.60 10.36
N ALA A 262 4.22 1.48 10.48
CA ALA A 262 3.71 0.16 10.19
C ALA A 262 2.83 -0.40 11.31
N THR A 263 1.75 -1.09 10.91
CA THR A 263 0.96 -1.94 11.82
C THR A 263 1.79 -3.15 12.28
N ASP A 264 1.36 -3.83 13.34
CA ASP A 264 2.03 -5.06 13.76
C ASP A 264 1.94 -6.14 12.67
N TYR A 265 0.81 -6.20 11.97
CA TYR A 265 0.61 -7.08 10.83
C TYR A 265 1.57 -6.77 9.69
N ALA A 266 1.71 -5.50 9.28
CA ALA A 266 2.66 -5.12 8.22
C ALA A 266 4.11 -5.50 8.57
N LYS A 267 4.53 -5.29 9.83
CA LYS A 267 5.85 -5.74 10.31
C LYS A 267 6.00 -7.25 10.23
N ALA A 268 4.98 -8.01 10.64
CA ALA A 268 4.98 -9.47 10.58
C ALA A 268 5.06 -10.01 9.15
N ARG A 269 4.48 -9.29 8.20
CA ARG A 269 4.56 -9.58 6.77
C ARG A 269 5.95 -9.32 6.18
N GLY A 270 6.80 -8.56 6.89
CA GLY A 270 8.20 -8.34 6.49
C GLY A 270 8.54 -6.88 6.20
N VAL A 271 7.63 -5.93 6.47
CA VAL A 271 7.96 -4.51 6.33
C VAL A 271 9.13 -4.15 7.23
N ALA A 272 10.19 -3.60 6.63
CA ALA A 272 11.33 -3.15 7.39
C ALA A 272 10.99 -1.82 8.08
N ALA A 273 10.69 -1.93 9.38
CA ALA A 273 10.34 -0.80 10.22
C ALA A 273 11.47 -0.44 11.20
N GLY A 274 11.62 0.85 11.51
CA GLY A 274 12.51 1.34 12.56
C GLY A 274 11.99 1.02 13.96
N LYS A 275 12.73 1.47 14.98
CA LYS A 275 12.40 1.21 16.39
C LYS A 275 11.00 1.72 16.77
N ASP A 276 10.60 2.83 16.16
CA ASP A 276 9.30 3.45 16.40
C ASP A 276 8.25 3.03 15.36
N SER A 277 8.51 1.94 14.63
CA SER A 277 7.70 1.41 13.54
C SER A 277 7.61 2.31 12.28
N ASP A 278 8.46 3.32 12.14
CA ASP A 278 8.63 4.10 10.91
C ASP A 278 9.03 3.18 9.74
N ALA A 279 8.33 3.27 8.61
CA ALA A 279 8.46 2.29 7.52
C ALA A 279 8.63 2.95 6.15
N ASN A 280 9.34 2.25 5.26
CA ASN A 280 9.33 2.57 3.83
C ASN A 280 7.96 2.20 3.24
N TRP A 281 7.51 2.91 2.22
CA TRP A 281 6.27 2.58 1.51
C TRP A 281 6.30 3.01 0.04
N TRP A 282 5.50 2.33 -0.77
CA TRP A 282 5.52 2.44 -2.23
C TRP A 282 4.79 3.67 -2.78
N LEU A 283 5.31 4.22 -3.88
CA LEU A 283 4.62 5.13 -4.79
C LEU A 283 4.34 4.42 -6.13
N ARG A 284 3.56 5.06 -7.01
CA ARG A 284 3.24 4.48 -8.33
C ARG A 284 4.14 4.90 -9.49
N ASP A 285 5.02 5.88 -9.32
CA ASP A 285 5.92 6.31 -10.39
C ASP A 285 7.10 5.35 -10.55
N PRO A 286 7.58 5.14 -11.78
CA PRO A 286 8.76 4.31 -12.02
C PRO A 286 10.05 4.98 -11.51
N GLY A 287 10.97 4.15 -11.02
CA GLY A 287 12.33 4.53 -10.66
C GLY A 287 13.31 4.19 -11.77
N ALA A 288 14.46 3.61 -11.43
CA ALA A 288 15.32 2.93 -12.42
C ALA A 288 14.62 1.70 -13.04
N ILE A 289 15.16 1.11 -14.12
CA ILE A 289 14.55 0.04 -14.94
C ILE A 289 13.83 -1.07 -14.14
N THR A 290 14.39 -1.50 -13.00
CA THR A 290 13.83 -2.57 -12.14
C THR A 290 13.39 -2.05 -10.76
N TYR A 291 13.02 -0.78 -10.68
CA TYR A 291 12.74 -0.05 -9.45
C TYR A 291 11.46 0.78 -9.59
N MET A 292 10.73 0.93 -8.48
CA MET A 292 9.61 1.88 -8.37
C MET A 292 9.94 2.89 -7.28
N LEU A 293 9.43 4.11 -7.42
CA LEU A 293 9.63 5.12 -6.38
C LEU A 293 8.92 4.71 -5.09
N GLY A 294 9.45 5.20 -3.99
CA GLY A 294 8.87 5.01 -2.68
C GLY A 294 9.38 6.05 -1.71
N VAL A 295 8.67 6.18 -0.60
CA VAL A 295 9.00 7.09 0.49
C VAL A 295 9.71 6.30 1.57
N ASN A 296 10.89 6.76 1.98
CA ASN A 296 11.66 6.11 3.02
C ASN A 296 11.13 6.44 4.43
N ARG A 297 11.71 5.82 5.45
CA ARG A 297 11.39 6.05 6.87
C ARG A 297 11.54 7.49 7.35
N ALA A 298 12.31 8.33 6.65
CA ALA A 298 12.40 9.75 6.92
C ALA A 298 11.31 10.57 6.19
N GLY A 299 10.32 9.92 5.59
CA GLY A 299 9.26 10.60 4.84
C GLY A 299 9.82 11.34 3.63
N VAL A 300 10.84 10.83 2.95
CA VAL A 300 11.43 11.44 1.74
C VAL A 300 11.34 10.45 0.58
N VAL A 301 11.01 10.96 -0.62
CA VAL A 301 11.06 10.15 -1.84
C VAL A 301 12.50 9.73 -2.11
N THR A 302 12.72 8.43 -2.28
CA THR A 302 14.05 7.88 -2.53
C THR A 302 14.46 8.08 -3.98
N GLU A 303 15.63 8.68 -4.21
CA GLU A 303 16.20 8.82 -5.55
C GLU A 303 16.43 7.43 -6.18
N GLY A 304 15.95 7.23 -7.40
CA GLY A 304 16.07 5.94 -8.11
C GLY A 304 15.09 4.86 -7.68
N GLY A 305 14.46 5.01 -6.50
CA GLY A 305 13.42 4.12 -5.98
C GLY A 305 13.95 2.89 -5.24
N PHE A 306 13.05 1.94 -4.98
CA PHE A 306 13.35 0.64 -4.39
C PHE A 306 13.15 -0.47 -5.41
N SER A 307 13.90 -1.57 -5.26
CA SER A 307 13.80 -2.68 -6.22
C SER A 307 12.41 -3.28 -6.18
N VAL A 308 11.81 -3.52 -7.35
CA VAL A 308 10.44 -4.09 -7.43
C VAL A 308 10.33 -5.50 -6.87
N HIS A 309 11.45 -6.15 -6.59
CA HIS A 309 11.54 -7.49 -6.01
C HIS A 309 11.84 -7.48 -4.52
N ASP A 310 12.09 -6.31 -3.93
CA ASP A 310 12.16 -6.17 -2.48
C ASP A 310 10.75 -6.34 -1.89
N MET A 311 10.69 -6.95 -0.71
CA MET A 311 9.45 -7.25 0.02
C MET A 311 9.37 -6.47 1.33
N THR A 312 10.34 -5.60 1.59
CA THR A 312 10.48 -4.87 2.85
C THR A 312 9.77 -3.52 2.86
N GLU A 313 9.27 -3.07 1.71
CA GLU A 313 8.46 -1.87 1.58
C GLU A 313 6.98 -2.12 1.88
N GLY A 314 6.37 -1.10 2.45
CA GLY A 314 5.00 -1.08 2.91
C GLY A 314 3.96 -0.65 1.89
N VAL A 315 2.73 -1.08 2.12
CA VAL A 315 1.53 -0.73 1.36
C VAL A 315 0.77 0.40 2.07
N ARG A 316 0.54 1.52 1.36
CA ARG A 316 -0.36 2.61 1.76
C ARG A 316 -1.36 2.92 0.65
N PRO A 317 -2.55 2.29 0.65
CA PRO A 317 -3.54 2.51 -0.39
C PRO A 317 -4.15 3.90 -0.32
N VAL A 318 -4.60 4.37 -1.47
CA VAL A 318 -5.38 5.59 -1.67
C VAL A 318 -6.71 5.22 -2.30
N LEU A 319 -7.80 5.82 -1.80
CA LEU A 319 -9.16 5.62 -2.29
C LEU A 319 -9.83 6.97 -2.56
N ARG A 320 -10.81 6.96 -3.47
CA ARG A 320 -11.81 8.03 -3.58
C ARG A 320 -13.18 7.50 -3.20
N VAL A 321 -13.80 8.07 -2.17
CA VAL A 321 -15.11 7.64 -1.66
C VAL A 321 -16.02 8.84 -1.39
N PRO A 322 -17.36 8.69 -1.39
CA PRO A 322 -18.25 9.72 -0.87
C PRO A 322 -17.89 10.05 0.58
N SER A 323 -17.80 11.33 0.93
CA SER A 323 -17.48 11.76 2.30
C SER A 323 -18.52 11.28 3.32
N SER A 324 -19.76 11.02 2.88
CA SER A 324 -20.82 10.44 3.70
C SER A 324 -20.63 8.95 4.03
N ALA A 325 -19.71 8.25 3.37
CA ALA A 325 -19.36 6.87 3.68
C ALA A 325 -18.34 6.76 4.82
N LEU A 326 -17.67 7.86 5.16
CA LEU A 326 -16.60 7.91 6.15
C LEU A 326 -17.17 8.06 7.57
N GLN A 327 -16.70 7.23 8.49
CA GLN A 327 -17.05 7.32 9.90
C GLN A 327 -15.96 8.08 10.65
N LYS A 328 -16.32 8.93 11.62
CA LYS A 328 -15.31 9.59 12.48
C LYS A 328 -14.77 8.59 13.49
N VAL A 329 -13.47 8.67 13.78
CA VAL A 329 -12.90 7.92 14.91
C VAL A 329 -13.44 8.53 16.21
N GLU A 330 -14.15 7.75 17.00
CA GLU A 330 -14.61 8.18 18.31
C GLU A 330 -13.42 8.27 19.28
N VAL A 331 -13.09 9.48 19.72
CA VAL A 331 -12.12 9.67 20.80
C VAL A 331 -12.84 9.42 22.12
N GLN A 332 -12.57 8.29 22.76
CA GLN A 332 -13.05 8.06 24.12
C GLN A 332 -12.37 9.08 25.05
N THR A 333 -13.09 10.15 25.38
CA THR A 333 -12.72 11.01 26.50
C THR A 333 -13.06 10.26 27.78
N ASN A 334 -12.07 9.61 28.38
CA ASN A 334 -12.18 9.14 29.76
C ASN A 334 -12.40 10.38 30.65
N LYS A 335 -13.63 10.56 31.15
CA LYS A 335 -13.95 11.53 32.19
C LYS A 335 -13.85 10.89 33.56
#